data_AF-A0A2S7M910-F1
#
_entry.id   AF-A0A2S7M910-F1
#
_cell.length_a   1.000
_cell.length_b   1.000
_cell.length_c   1.000
_cell.angle_alpha   90.00
_cell.angle_beta   90.00
_cell.angle_gamma   90.00
#
_symmetry.space_group_name_H-M   'P 1'
#
loop_
_entity.id
_entity.type
_entity.pdbx_description
1 polymer ?
#
loop_
_entity_poly.entity_id
_entity_poly.type
_entity_poly.pdbx_seq_one_letter_code
_entity_poly.pdbx_strand_id
1 'polypeptide(L)'
;MFFSYENGQNIKYASLVTDDKNLYFCLDMAPEGHNYRNLQPSGHRLTIGNKVYWMTFINVFNSEDLSVIGQTKDVQVNFWAEDNTVNLTIPGKLTRVKTNYSATSYSDTVEVAAPFEQLKVEATSSQTITYSNNNLGQQMISVAGGSTGPWILAGIAAVIVGYSLWKKEKSQKIKIKNLLSRIS
;
A
#
# COMPACT_ATOMS: atom_id res chain seq x y z
N MET A 1 3.40 -7.02 4.30
CA MET A 1 2.47 -7.77 5.18
C MET A 1 1.05 -7.57 4.64
N PHE A 2 0.05 -8.39 4.99
CA PHE A 2 -1.31 -8.24 4.45
C PHE A 2 -2.37 -8.15 5.55
N PHE A 3 -3.40 -7.35 5.28
CA PHE A 3 -4.68 -7.31 5.99
C PHE A 3 -5.67 -8.25 5.29
N SER A 4 -6.50 -9.01 6.02
CA SER A 4 -7.64 -9.74 5.46
C SER A 4 -8.85 -9.74 6.40
N TYR A 5 -10.05 -9.60 5.86
CA TYR A 5 -11.29 -9.92 6.57
C TYR A 5 -12.35 -10.45 5.59
N GLU A 6 -13.45 -11.02 6.10
CA GLU A 6 -14.49 -11.73 5.31
C GLU A 6 -13.94 -12.92 4.50
N ASN A 7 -13.40 -13.95 5.17
CA ASN A 7 -12.96 -15.20 4.53
C ASN A 7 -11.98 -15.02 3.36
N GLY A 8 -11.12 -13.99 3.41
CA GLY A 8 -10.13 -13.72 2.36
C GLY A 8 -10.66 -12.95 1.15
N GLN A 9 -11.88 -12.39 1.21
CA GLN A 9 -12.42 -11.56 0.12
C GLN A 9 -12.00 -10.10 0.20
N ASN A 10 -11.61 -9.58 1.37
CA ASN A 10 -11.09 -8.22 1.52
C ASN A 10 -9.62 -8.25 1.95
N ILE A 11 -8.76 -8.63 1.02
CA ILE A 11 -7.31 -8.63 1.24
C ILE A 11 -6.77 -7.25 0.88
N LYS A 12 -5.98 -6.64 1.76
CA LYS A 12 -5.22 -5.39 1.54
C LYS A 12 -3.75 -5.67 1.78
N TYR A 13 -2.84 -5.14 0.98
CA TYR A 13 -1.41 -5.24 1.27
C TYR A 13 -0.92 -3.90 1.77
N ALA A 14 -0.16 -3.90 2.87
CA ALA A 14 0.61 -2.72 3.19
C ALA A 14 2.03 -3.07 3.60
N SER A 15 2.87 -2.07 3.41
CA SER A 15 4.28 -2.13 3.73
C SER A 15 4.70 -0.86 4.43
N LEU A 16 5.56 -1.04 5.43
CA LEU A 16 6.25 0.01 6.13
C LEU A 16 7.74 -0.30 6.01
N VAL A 17 8.50 0.66 5.53
CA VAL A 17 9.93 0.54 5.29
C VAL A 17 10.59 1.84 5.72
N THR A 18 11.79 1.78 6.27
CA THR A 18 12.50 2.97 6.73
C THR A 18 13.91 3.03 6.18
N ASP A 19 14.40 4.24 5.95
CA ASP A 19 15.82 4.55 5.87
C ASP A 19 16.18 5.55 6.99
N ASP A 20 17.32 6.22 6.90
CA ASP A 20 17.78 7.16 7.93
C ASP A 20 17.07 8.53 7.87
N LYS A 21 16.15 8.75 6.92
CA LYS A 21 15.48 10.04 6.67
C LYS A 21 13.96 9.93 6.63
N ASN A 22 13.44 8.87 6.05
CA ASN A 22 12.03 8.72 5.72
C ASN A 22 11.46 7.39 6.19
N LEU A 23 10.18 7.44 6.55
CA LEU A 23 9.29 6.31 6.54
C LEU A 23 8.61 6.23 5.16
N TYR A 24 8.71 5.08 4.50
CA TYR A 24 7.96 4.75 3.30
C TYR A 24 6.76 3.89 3.67
N PHE A 25 5.57 4.38 3.36
CA PHE A 25 4.30 3.70 3.52
C PHE A 25 3.71 3.37 2.15
N CYS A 26 3.27 2.13 1.96
CA CYS A 26 2.52 1.72 0.79
C CYS A 26 1.28 0.93 1.24
N LEU A 27 0.13 1.20 0.62
CA LEU A 27 -1.12 0.47 0.84
C LEU A 27 -1.80 0.17 -0.50
N ASP A 28 -2.07 -1.10 -0.75
CA ASP A 28 -2.81 -1.64 -1.89
C ASP A 28 -4.16 -2.19 -1.38
N MET A 29 -5.25 -1.61 -1.88
CA MET A 29 -6.60 -1.85 -1.37
C MET A 29 -7.26 -3.14 -1.87
N ALA A 30 -6.81 -3.73 -2.96
CA ALA A 30 -7.40 -4.95 -3.52
C ALA A 30 -6.41 -5.62 -4.47
N PRO A 31 -5.23 -6.07 -4.00
CA PRO A 31 -4.20 -6.68 -4.86
C PRO A 31 -4.73 -7.86 -5.69
N GLU A 32 -5.73 -8.56 -5.17
CA GLU A 32 -6.37 -9.70 -5.82
C GLU A 32 -7.63 -9.34 -6.61
N GLY A 33 -8.08 -8.08 -6.55
CA GLY A 33 -9.20 -7.57 -7.34
C GLY A 33 -10.60 -7.82 -6.78
N HIS A 34 -10.68 -8.25 -5.53
CA HIS A 34 -11.93 -8.43 -4.81
C HIS A 34 -12.47 -7.10 -4.25
N ASN A 35 -13.49 -7.17 -3.39
CA ASN A 35 -14.26 -6.02 -2.91
C ASN A 35 -13.41 -4.95 -2.20
N TYR A 36 -13.98 -3.74 -2.12
CA TYR A 36 -13.41 -2.59 -1.41
C TYR A 36 -12.02 -2.19 -1.91
N ARG A 37 -12.01 -1.78 -3.18
CA ARG A 37 -10.86 -1.46 -4.02
C ARG A 37 -10.47 0.02 -4.05
N ASN A 38 -11.35 0.90 -3.58
CA ASN A 38 -11.08 2.33 -3.50
C ASN A 38 -10.24 2.65 -2.27
N LEU A 39 -9.37 3.65 -2.38
CA LEU A 39 -8.61 4.12 -1.22
C LEU A 39 -9.57 4.59 -0.13
N GLN A 40 -9.53 3.93 1.02
CA GLN A 40 -10.18 4.42 2.23
C GLN A 40 -9.48 5.73 2.64
N PRO A 41 -10.18 6.87 2.76
CA PRO A 41 -9.50 8.13 3.04
C PRO A 41 -9.03 8.27 4.49
N SER A 42 -9.74 7.68 5.45
CA SER A 42 -9.59 7.99 6.87
C SER A 42 -9.53 6.74 7.77
N GLY A 43 -9.16 6.95 9.03
CA GLY A 43 -9.04 5.89 10.05
C GLY A 43 -7.67 5.21 10.09
N HIS A 44 -6.69 5.77 9.39
CA HIS A 44 -5.33 5.27 9.34
C HIS A 44 -4.57 5.72 10.59
N ARG A 45 -4.19 4.78 11.45
CA ARG A 45 -3.41 5.04 12.65
C ARG A 45 -2.00 4.49 12.48
N LEU A 46 -1.01 5.36 12.56
CA LEU A 46 0.41 5.04 12.47
C LEU A 46 1.07 5.33 13.82
N THR A 47 1.80 4.37 14.37
CA THR A 47 2.58 4.55 15.59
C THR A 47 4.06 4.38 15.26
N ILE A 48 4.90 5.33 15.68
CA ILE A 48 6.36 5.30 15.55
C ILE A 48 6.94 5.49 16.94
N GLY A 49 7.49 4.42 17.53
CA GLY A 49 7.92 4.45 18.93
C GLY A 49 6.75 4.80 19.85
N ASN A 50 6.86 5.93 20.57
CA ASN A 50 5.83 6.41 21.50
C ASN A 50 4.85 7.41 20.87
N LYS A 51 4.98 7.70 19.57
CA LYS A 51 4.22 8.75 18.90
C LYS A 51 3.18 8.17 17.96
N VAL A 52 1.98 8.72 18.03
CA VAL A 52 0.81 8.23 17.29
C VAL A 52 0.31 9.33 16.36
N TYR A 53 0.06 8.97 15.10
CA TYR A 53 -0.48 9.82 14.07
C TYR A 53 -1.75 9.23 13.49
N TRP A 54 -2.72 10.09 13.26
CA TRP A 54 -3.85 9.84 12.37
C TRP A 54 -3.54 10.41 11.00
N MET A 55 -3.70 9.57 9.97
CA MET A 55 -3.52 9.95 8.57
C MET A 55 -4.88 10.07 7.88
N THR A 56 -5.05 11.14 7.11
CA THR A 56 -6.20 11.31 6.21
C THR A 56 -5.71 11.62 4.81
N PHE A 57 -6.09 10.78 3.85
CA PHE A 57 -5.82 10.98 2.44
C PHE A 57 -6.87 11.90 1.82
N ILE A 58 -6.41 12.96 1.15
CA ILE A 58 -7.26 13.93 0.46
C ILE A 58 -6.85 14.03 -1.00
N ASN A 59 -7.77 14.49 -1.85
CA ASN A 59 -7.62 14.46 -3.31
C ASN A 59 -7.48 13.03 -3.86
N VAL A 60 -8.28 12.08 -3.38
CA VAL A 60 -8.29 10.70 -3.89
C VAL A 60 -9.03 10.59 -5.24
N PHE A 61 -9.00 9.43 -5.89
CA PHE A 61 -9.85 9.19 -7.06
C PHE A 61 -11.32 9.09 -6.65
N ASN A 62 -12.21 9.47 -7.57
CA ASN A 62 -13.63 9.19 -7.39
C ASN A 62 -13.86 7.68 -7.30
N SER A 63 -14.84 7.31 -6.48
CA SER A 63 -15.24 5.92 -6.33
C SER A 63 -15.70 5.36 -7.66
N GLU A 64 -15.32 4.12 -7.97
CA GLU A 64 -15.79 3.37 -9.14
C GLU A 64 -15.53 3.98 -10.53
N ASP A 65 -14.76 5.06 -10.63
CA ASP A 65 -14.33 5.62 -11.92
C ASP A 65 -13.33 4.69 -12.64
N LEU A 66 -13.80 3.96 -13.64
CA LEU A 66 -12.98 3.04 -14.41
C LEU A 66 -12.08 3.74 -15.44
N SER A 67 -12.36 5.00 -15.78
CA SER A 67 -11.58 5.75 -16.78
C SER A 67 -10.17 6.09 -16.31
N VAL A 68 -9.96 6.08 -14.99
CA VAL A 68 -8.68 6.37 -14.36
C VAL A 68 -7.84 5.12 -14.05
N ILE A 69 -8.26 3.94 -14.50
CA ILE A 69 -7.43 2.74 -14.43
C ILE A 69 -6.13 2.96 -15.23
N GLY A 70 -4.99 2.69 -14.59
CA GLY A 70 -3.65 2.92 -15.12
C GLY A 70 -3.12 4.34 -14.89
N GLN A 71 -3.91 5.22 -14.28
CA GLN A 71 -3.49 6.60 -13.99
C GLN A 71 -2.89 6.72 -12.58
N THR A 72 -1.96 7.66 -12.45
CA THR A 72 -1.39 8.11 -11.19
C THR A 72 -1.69 9.58 -10.98
N LYS A 73 -2.02 9.98 -9.74
CA LYS A 73 -2.21 11.37 -9.34
C LYS A 73 -1.49 11.68 -8.04
N ASP A 74 -1.27 12.97 -7.81
CA ASP A 74 -0.85 13.49 -6.51
C ASP A 74 -2.01 13.39 -5.51
N VAL A 75 -1.72 12.80 -4.36
CA VAL A 75 -2.60 12.76 -3.19
C VAL A 75 -1.91 13.55 -2.09
N GLN A 76 -2.68 14.15 -1.18
CA GLN A 76 -2.10 14.77 0.01
C GLN A 76 -2.50 13.95 1.23
N VAL A 77 -1.59 13.84 2.19
CA VAL A 77 -1.77 13.02 3.39
C VAL A 77 -1.62 13.93 4.59
N ASN A 78 -2.73 14.21 5.25
CA ASN A 78 -2.73 14.99 6.48
C ASN A 78 -2.31 14.08 7.63
N PHE A 79 -1.23 14.45 8.32
CA PHE A 79 -0.76 13.80 9.53
C PHE A 79 -1.12 14.67 10.73
N TRP A 80 -1.90 14.11 11.64
CA TRP A 80 -2.23 14.72 12.93
C TRP A 80 -1.75 13.83 14.07
N ALA A 81 -0.84 14.33 14.90
CA ALA A 81 -0.37 13.60 16.07
C ALA A 81 -1.36 13.71 17.23
N GLU A 82 -1.62 12.61 17.94
CA GLU A 82 -2.55 12.58 19.09
C GLU A 82 -2.10 13.52 20.24
N ASP A 83 -0.79 13.80 20.33
CA ASP A 83 -0.20 14.74 21.28
C ASP A 83 -0.28 16.21 20.83
N ASN A 84 -0.89 16.49 19.68
CA ASN A 84 -1.02 17.81 19.05
C ASN A 84 0.31 18.48 18.64
N THR A 85 1.44 17.76 18.63
CA THR A 85 2.74 18.35 18.27
C THR A 85 2.98 18.44 16.77
N VAL A 86 2.19 17.72 15.96
CA VAL A 86 2.28 17.67 14.50
C VAL A 86 0.88 17.80 13.91
N ASN A 87 0.74 18.74 12.98
CA ASN A 87 -0.41 18.89 12.10
C ASN A 87 0.10 19.43 10.77
N LEU A 88 0.34 18.53 9.81
CA LEU A 88 0.98 18.87 8.54
C LEU A 88 0.45 18.00 7.41
N THR A 89 0.80 18.38 6.19
CA THR A 89 0.42 17.67 4.97
C THR A 89 1.67 17.21 4.24
N ILE A 90 1.77 15.90 4.00
CA ILE A 90 2.84 15.27 3.21
C ILE A 90 2.27 14.82 1.86
N PRO A 91 2.97 15.07 0.74
CA PRO A 91 2.55 14.58 -0.57
C PRO A 91 2.72 13.07 -0.67
N GLY A 92 1.82 12.44 -1.41
CA GLY A 92 1.93 11.03 -1.80
C GLY A 92 1.52 10.85 -3.26
N LYS A 93 1.61 9.60 -3.73
CA LYS A 93 1.12 9.20 -5.06
C LYS A 93 0.02 8.17 -4.90
N LEU A 94 -1.06 8.34 -5.64
CA LEU A 94 -2.16 7.39 -5.73
C LEU A 94 -2.25 6.88 -7.17
N THR A 95 -2.20 5.57 -7.33
CA THR A 95 -2.32 4.90 -8.63
C THR A 95 -3.51 3.95 -8.60
N ARG A 96 -4.36 3.98 -9.64
CA ARG A 96 -5.40 2.95 -9.81
C ARG A 96 -4.87 1.86 -10.73
N VAL A 97 -4.59 0.69 -10.17
CA VAL A 97 -3.96 -0.43 -10.89
C VAL A 97 -5.02 -1.44 -11.30
N LYS A 98 -5.00 -1.88 -12.56
CA LYS A 98 -5.86 -2.98 -13.01
C LYS A 98 -5.46 -4.29 -12.34
N THR A 99 -6.43 -5.08 -11.88
CA THR A 99 -6.16 -6.41 -11.31
C THR A 99 -6.48 -7.51 -12.32
N ASN A 100 -6.10 -8.75 -11.98
CA ASN A 100 -6.34 -9.91 -12.82
C ASN A 100 -7.69 -10.60 -12.56
N TYR A 101 -8.53 -10.06 -11.67
CA TYR A 101 -9.80 -10.69 -11.28
C TYR A 101 -10.85 -10.61 -12.38
N SER A 102 -11.03 -9.42 -12.98
CA SER A 102 -11.99 -9.20 -14.05
C SER A 102 -11.56 -8.03 -14.94
N ALA A 103 -12.26 -7.82 -16.06
CA ALA A 103 -11.96 -6.73 -16.99
C ALA A 103 -12.10 -5.32 -16.36
N THR A 104 -12.97 -5.19 -15.35
CA THR A 104 -13.29 -3.94 -14.66
C THR A 104 -12.73 -3.88 -13.23
N SER A 105 -12.04 -4.93 -12.78
CA SER A 105 -11.46 -4.94 -11.44
C SER A 105 -10.16 -4.15 -11.38
N TYR A 106 -10.01 -3.40 -10.29
CA TYR A 106 -8.88 -2.52 -10.04
C TYR A 106 -8.56 -2.51 -8.53
N SER A 107 -7.43 -1.90 -8.19
CA SER A 107 -7.03 -1.56 -6.85
C SER A 107 -6.44 -0.16 -6.81
N ASP A 108 -6.86 0.66 -5.85
CA ASP A 108 -6.15 1.88 -5.51
C ASP A 108 -4.93 1.53 -4.65
N THR A 109 -3.75 1.95 -5.13
CA THR A 109 -2.47 1.81 -4.44
C THR A 109 -1.93 3.19 -4.11
N VAL A 110 -1.65 3.44 -2.83
CA VAL A 110 -1.07 4.69 -2.35
C VAL A 110 0.34 4.48 -1.83
N GLU A 111 1.22 5.43 -2.14
CA GLU A 111 2.61 5.47 -1.68
C GLU A 111 2.92 6.84 -1.08
N VAL A 112 3.58 6.84 0.07
CA VAL A 112 3.93 8.04 0.83
C VAL A 112 5.36 7.91 1.36
N ALA A 113 6.17 8.94 1.16
CA ALA A 113 7.46 9.09 1.82
C ALA A 113 7.33 10.20 2.87
N ALA A 114 7.30 9.81 4.14
CA ALA A 114 7.12 10.73 5.27
C ALA A 114 8.47 10.99 5.96
N PRO A 115 9.01 12.20 5.90
CA PRO A 115 10.27 12.53 6.55
C PRO A 115 10.14 12.47 8.08
N PHE A 116 11.05 11.78 8.75
CA PHE A 116 11.05 11.66 10.21
C PHE A 116 11.18 13.01 10.90
N GLU A 117 11.97 13.92 10.33
CA GLU A 117 12.11 15.31 10.79
C GLU A 117 10.76 16.03 10.85
N GLN A 118 9.95 15.93 9.79
CA GLN A 118 8.63 16.55 9.74
C GLN A 118 7.68 15.91 10.76
N LEU A 119 7.77 14.60 10.93
CA LEU A 119 7.02 13.87 11.95
C LEU A 119 7.51 14.17 13.38
N LYS A 120 8.66 14.85 13.57
CA LYS A 120 9.29 15.09 14.87
C LYS A 120 9.48 13.79 15.65
N VAL A 121 10.05 12.80 14.98
CA VAL A 121 10.55 11.55 15.56
C VAL A 121 11.96 11.32 15.06
N GLU A 122 12.78 10.66 15.86
CA GLU A 122 14.11 10.26 15.42
C GLU A 122 14.00 9.19 14.32
N ALA A 123 14.87 9.26 13.32
CA ALA A 123 15.03 8.17 12.37
C ALA A 123 15.61 6.97 13.12
N THR A 124 15.00 5.79 13.02
CA THR A 124 15.50 4.66 13.82
C THR A 124 15.55 3.34 13.07
N SER A 125 16.59 2.58 13.42
CA SER A 125 16.77 1.15 13.16
C SER A 125 16.30 0.26 14.32
N SER A 126 15.57 0.81 15.31
CA SER A 126 15.23 0.08 16.55
C SER A 126 13.83 0.34 17.12
N GLN A 127 13.06 1.30 16.58
CA GLN A 127 11.69 1.52 17.02
C GLN A 127 10.72 0.59 16.28
N THR A 128 9.72 0.11 17.01
CA THR A 128 8.58 -0.56 16.42
C THR A 128 7.71 0.47 15.72
N ILE A 129 7.38 0.21 14.46
CA ILE A 129 6.44 1.00 13.68
C ILE A 129 5.22 0.14 13.41
N THR A 130 4.06 0.61 13.83
CA THR A 130 2.80 -0.10 13.63
C THR A 130 1.82 0.73 12.83
N TYR A 131 1.04 0.05 12.00
CA TYR A 131 -0.02 0.63 11.20
C TYR A 131 -1.28 -0.21 11.32
N SER A 132 -2.41 0.47 11.51
CA SER A 132 -3.74 -0.14 11.61
C SER A 132 -4.80 0.77 11.01
N ASN A 133 -5.87 0.17 10.49
CA ASN A 133 -7.08 0.89 10.14
C ASN A 133 -8.29 -0.05 10.32
N ASN A 134 -9.12 0.22 11.34
CA ASN A 134 -10.24 -0.64 11.69
C ASN A 134 -11.32 -0.72 10.59
N ASN A 135 -11.41 0.27 9.70
CA ASN A 135 -12.31 0.21 8.54
C ASN A 135 -11.85 -0.80 7.48
N LEU A 136 -10.55 -1.15 7.49
CA LEU A 136 -9.94 -2.10 6.56
C LEU A 136 -9.86 -3.53 7.14
N GLY A 137 -10.42 -3.74 8.33
CA GLY A 137 -10.30 -4.96 9.13
C GLY A 137 -9.54 -4.72 10.43
N GLN A 138 -9.64 -5.65 11.36
CA GLN A 138 -9.04 -5.54 12.71
C GLN A 138 -7.54 -5.86 12.76
N GLN A 139 -6.91 -6.10 11.61
CA GLN A 139 -5.51 -6.51 11.58
C GLN A 139 -4.60 -5.29 11.77
N MET A 140 -3.42 -5.54 12.35
CA MET A 140 -2.38 -4.54 12.62
C MET A 140 -1.10 -5.02 11.96
N ILE A 141 -0.45 -4.16 11.18
CA ILE A 141 0.90 -4.42 10.67
C ILE A 141 1.89 -3.84 11.65
N SER A 142 2.87 -4.64 12.04
CA SER A 142 4.01 -4.21 12.84
C SER A 142 5.28 -4.56 12.08
N VAL A 143 6.15 -3.57 11.91
CA VAL A 143 7.53 -3.78 11.48
C VAL A 143 8.45 -3.30 12.60
N ALA A 144 9.43 -4.12 12.97
CA ALA A 144 10.60 -3.59 13.66
C ALA A 144 11.36 -2.79 12.60
N GLY A 145 11.47 -1.47 12.77
CA GLY A 145 12.14 -0.62 11.80
C GLY A 145 13.62 -0.97 11.79
N GLY A 146 14.06 -1.87 10.90
CA GLY A 146 15.46 -1.97 10.53
C GLY A 146 15.71 -1.01 9.38
N SER A 147 16.77 -0.21 9.43
CA SER A 147 17.18 0.65 8.31
C SER A 147 17.42 -0.23 7.09
N THR A 148 16.54 -0.11 6.12
CA THR A 148 16.63 -0.82 4.85
C THR A 148 17.07 0.26 3.85
N GLY A 149 18.31 0.17 3.35
CA GLY A 149 18.99 1.25 2.62
C GLY A 149 18.27 1.80 1.38
N PRO A 150 18.87 2.78 0.67
CA PRO A 150 18.21 3.73 -0.27
C PRO A 150 17.51 3.15 -1.53
N TRP A 151 17.38 1.83 -1.66
CA TRP A 151 16.94 1.14 -2.87
C TRP A 151 15.45 0.75 -2.91
N ILE A 152 14.63 1.17 -1.94
CA ILE A 152 13.39 0.41 -1.66
C ILE A 152 12.15 0.91 -2.36
N LEU A 153 12.05 2.19 -2.71
CA LEU A 153 10.98 2.61 -3.62
C LEU A 153 11.12 1.91 -4.98
N ALA A 154 12.35 1.76 -5.48
CA ALA A 154 12.62 0.94 -6.66
C ALA A 154 12.42 -0.57 -6.38
N GLY A 155 12.77 -1.04 -5.18
CA GLY A 155 12.65 -2.45 -4.77
C GLY A 155 11.21 -2.94 -4.60
N ILE A 156 10.32 -2.15 -3.99
CA ILE A 156 8.90 -2.49 -3.82
C ILE A 156 8.19 -2.45 -5.17
N ALA A 157 8.42 -1.41 -5.97
CA ALA A 157 7.92 -1.34 -7.34
C ALA A 157 8.46 -2.51 -8.19
N ALA A 158 9.74 -2.86 -8.06
CA ALA A 158 10.34 -4.01 -8.77
C ALA A 158 9.83 -5.36 -8.25
N VAL A 159 9.48 -5.49 -6.97
CA VAL A 159 8.86 -6.71 -6.42
C VAL A 159 7.42 -6.85 -6.90
N ILE A 160 6.64 -5.76 -6.92
CA ILE A 160 5.26 -5.76 -7.43
C ILE A 160 5.24 -6.04 -8.94
N VAL A 161 6.11 -5.37 -9.71
CA VAL A 161 6.26 -5.60 -11.16
C VAL A 161 6.83 -7.01 -11.42
N GLY A 162 7.85 -7.43 -10.68
CA GLY A 162 8.49 -8.74 -10.81
C GLY A 162 7.53 -9.90 -10.50
N TYR A 163 6.75 -9.78 -9.44
CA TYR A 163 5.70 -10.75 -9.10
C TYR A 163 4.60 -10.80 -10.17
N SER A 164 4.20 -9.64 -10.69
CA SER A 164 3.20 -9.55 -11.77
C SER A 164 3.69 -10.20 -13.07
N LEU A 165 4.96 -10.00 -13.43
CA LEU A 165 5.58 -10.63 -14.61
C LEU A 165 5.74 -12.14 -14.43
N TRP A 166 6.21 -12.60 -13.27
CA TRP A 166 6.36 -14.04 -12.97
C TRP A 166 5.03 -14.80 -13.07
N LYS A 167 3.94 -14.21 -12.55
CA LYS A 167 2.60 -14.78 -12.66
C LYS A 167 2.13 -14.90 -14.11
N LYS A 168 2.48 -13.93 -14.97
CA LYS A 168 2.14 -13.92 -16.41
C LYS A 168 2.84 -15.06 -17.16
N GLU A 169 4.14 -15.26 -16.92
CA GLU A 169 4.88 -16.36 -17.53
C GLU A 169 4.34 -17.73 -17.13
N LYS A 170 4.03 -17.92 -15.84
CA LYS A 170 3.47 -19.18 -15.34
C LYS A 170 2.11 -19.48 -15.97
N SER A 171 1.24 -18.47 -16.09
CA SER A 171 -0.08 -18.60 -16.70
C SER A 171 -0.01 -18.92 -18.20
N GLN A 172 0.93 -18.31 -18.94
CA GLN A 172 1.15 -18.64 -20.36
C GLN A 172 1.72 -20.05 -20.55
N LYS A 173 2.70 -20.48 -19.74
CA LYS A 173 3.26 -21.83 -19.80
C LYS A 173 2.19 -22.90 -19.53
N ILE A 174 1.27 -22.66 -18.59
CA ILE A 174 0.14 -23.56 -18.31
C ILE A 174 -0.84 -23.61 -19.50
N LYS A 175 -1.19 -22.46 -20.08
CA LYS A 175 -2.07 -22.42 -21.28
C LYS A 175 -1.48 -23.17 -22.47
N ILE A 176 -0.19 -23.00 -22.75
CA ILE A 176 0.50 -23.70 -23.85
C ILE A 176 0.54 -25.20 -23.59
N LYS A 177 0.87 -25.63 -22.37
CA LYS A 177 0.91 -27.05 -22.00
C LYS A 177 -0.45 -27.72 -22.17
N ASN A 178 -1.53 -27.05 -21.75
CA ASN A 178 -2.90 -27.53 -21.91
C ASN A 178 -3.38 -27.56 -23.38
N LEU A 179 -2.88 -26.63 -24.21
CA LEU A 179 -3.15 -26.65 -25.65
C LEU A 179 -2.48 -27.86 -26.30
N LEU A 180 -1.20 -28.10 -25.99
CA LEU A 180 -0.43 -29.22 -26.56
C LEU A 180 -0.99 -30.60 -26.15
N SER A 181 -1.48 -30.75 -24.92
CA SER A 181 -2.12 -32.00 -24.45
C SER A 181 -3.49 -32.28 -25.07
N ARG A 182 -4.09 -31.32 -25.78
CA ARG A 182 -5.40 -31.48 -26.44
C ARG A 182 -5.29 -31.84 -27.93
N ILE A 183 -4.08 -31.83 -28.48
CA ILE A 183 -3.78 -32.10 -29.89
C ILE A 183 -2.92 -33.38 -30.03
N SER A 184 -2.62 -34.05 -28.91
CA SER A 184 -2.04 -35.40 -28.81
C SER A 184 -3.10 -36.42 -28.43
#